data_AF-A0A7J9ICP5-F1
#
_entry.id   AF-A0A7J9ICP5-F1
#
_cell.length_a   1.000
_cell.length_b   1.000
_cell.length_c   1.000
_cell.angle_alpha   90.00
_cell.angle_beta   90.00
_cell.angle_gamma   90.00
#
_symmetry.space_group_name_H-M   'P 1'
#
loop_
_entity.id
_entity.type
_entity.pdbx_description
1 polymer ?
#
loop_
_entity_poly.entity_id
_entity_poly.type
_entity_poly.pdbx_seq_one_letter_code
_entity_poly.pdbx_strand_id
1 'polypeptide(L)'
;MRSGEGKTVCVTGAFGYIASCLVKQLLLRGYTVKASVRDPGSYDSAVEGCEGVFHTASPFNHDVKDPEAELLDPAVKGTLNVLNSCANSSSIKRVVLTFIIAAVTYNGKRRTPDAVDESWFTDLDYCRGLKVCVWISATSSHAILTSELLHFTCNL
;
A
#
# COMPACT_ATOMS: atom_id res chain seq x y z
N MET A 1 -29.62 6.98 1.61
CA MET A 1 -28.42 7.84 1.58
C MET A 1 -27.25 7.01 1.11
N ARG A 2 -26.47 7.45 0.10
CA ARG A 2 -25.30 6.67 -0.35
C ARG A 2 -24.20 6.82 0.72
N SER A 3 -23.49 5.74 1.04
CA SER A 3 -22.53 5.70 2.18
C SER A 3 -21.39 6.73 2.08
N GLY A 4 -21.09 7.26 0.90
CA GLY A 4 -19.97 8.18 0.65
C GLY A 4 -20.35 9.64 0.41
N GLU A 5 -21.64 9.99 0.45
CA GLU A 5 -22.10 11.34 0.10
C GLU A 5 -21.49 12.40 1.03
N GLY A 6 -20.82 13.40 0.45
CA GLY A 6 -20.09 14.44 1.17
C GLY A 6 -18.71 14.04 1.69
N LYS A 7 -18.26 12.81 1.44
CA LYS A 7 -16.95 12.30 1.89
C LYS A 7 -15.94 12.30 0.75
N THR A 8 -14.72 12.71 1.06
CA THR A 8 -13.60 12.70 0.09
C THR A 8 -12.59 11.64 0.48
N VAL A 9 -12.07 10.89 -0.51
CA VAL A 9 -11.01 9.91 -0.32
C VAL A 9 -9.90 10.11 -1.33
N CYS A 10 -8.67 9.80 -0.94
CA CYS A 10 -7.52 9.81 -1.83
C CYS A 10 -7.23 8.38 -2.33
N VAL A 11 -6.90 8.22 -3.60
CA VAL A 11 -6.40 6.97 -4.18
C VAL A 11 -5.06 7.23 -4.85
N THR A 12 -4.00 6.64 -4.33
CA THR A 12 -2.68 6.71 -4.97
C THR A 12 -2.61 5.68 -6.10
N GLY A 13 -1.94 6.02 -7.21
CA GLY A 13 -1.82 5.09 -8.34
C GLY A 13 -3.15 4.79 -9.04
N ALA A 14 -4.07 5.77 -9.07
CA ALA A 14 -5.44 5.61 -9.58
C ALA A 14 -5.57 5.04 -11.01
N PHE A 15 -4.52 5.14 -11.82
CA PHE A 15 -4.45 4.56 -13.17
C PHE A 15 -4.12 3.06 -13.20
N GLY A 16 -3.78 2.46 -12.06
CA GLY A 16 -3.47 1.05 -11.93
C GLY A 16 -4.70 0.16 -12.13
N TYR A 17 -4.47 -1.11 -12.47
CA TYR A 17 -5.53 -2.07 -12.78
C TYR A 17 -6.58 -2.19 -11.66
N ILE A 18 -6.14 -2.50 -10.43
CA ILE A 18 -7.02 -2.62 -9.26
C ILE A 18 -7.59 -1.25 -8.87
N ALA A 19 -6.77 -0.21 -8.97
CA ALA A 19 -7.14 1.16 -8.60
C ALA A 19 -8.29 1.69 -9.46
N SER A 20 -8.28 1.44 -10.76
CA SER A 20 -9.34 1.89 -11.67
C SER A 20 -10.72 1.32 -11.30
N CYS A 21 -10.76 0.04 -10.93
CA CYS A 21 -11.96 -0.61 -10.42
C CYS A 21 -12.40 -0.04 -9.08
N LEU A 22 -11.45 0.20 -8.16
CA LEU A 22 -11.72 0.81 -6.86
C LEU A 22 -12.31 2.22 -7.01
N VAL A 23 -11.69 3.07 -7.84
CA VAL A 23 -12.18 4.44 -8.13
C VAL A 23 -13.60 4.39 -8.68
N LYS A 24 -13.89 3.50 -9.63
CA LYS A 24 -15.25 3.30 -10.15
C LYS A 24 -16.25 2.98 -9.03
N GLN A 25 -15.91 2.06 -8.12
CA GLN A 25 -16.79 1.69 -7.01
C GLN A 25 -16.99 2.83 -5.99
N LEU A 26 -15.94 3.59 -5.69
CA LEU A 26 -16.01 4.76 -4.80
C LEU A 26 -16.93 5.84 -5.38
N LEU A 27 -16.78 6.17 -6.66
CA LEU A 27 -17.65 7.13 -7.35
C LEU A 27 -19.11 6.66 -7.38
N LEU A 28 -19.37 5.38 -7.68
CA LEU A 28 -20.73 4.81 -7.65
C LEU A 28 -21.37 4.90 -6.26
N ARG A 29 -20.57 4.83 -5.20
CA ARG A 29 -21.01 4.97 -3.80
C ARG A 29 -21.11 6.44 -3.33
N GLY A 30 -20.87 7.41 -4.22
CA GLY A 30 -21.06 8.84 -3.96
C GLY A 30 -19.89 9.54 -3.29
N TYR A 31 -18.70 8.92 -3.25
CA TYR A 31 -17.48 9.56 -2.75
C TYR A 31 -16.92 10.54 -3.79
N THR A 32 -16.32 11.63 -3.30
CA THR A 32 -15.38 12.42 -4.10
C THR A 32 -14.02 11.74 -4.05
N VAL A 33 -13.41 11.50 -5.21
CA VAL A 33 -12.11 10.83 -5.29
C VAL A 33 -11.04 11.82 -5.73
N LYS A 34 -10.01 12.00 -4.91
CA LYS A 34 -8.74 12.64 -5.30
C LYS A 34 -7.76 11.56 -5.74
N ALA A 35 -7.08 11.77 -6.87
CA ALA A 35 -6.02 10.90 -7.35
C ALA A 35 -4.67 11.60 -7.21
N SER A 36 -3.67 10.93 -6.62
CA SER A 36 -2.33 11.49 -6.51
C SER A 36 -1.46 11.13 -7.73
N VAL A 37 -0.56 12.05 -8.10
CA VAL A 37 0.47 11.85 -9.14
C VAL A 37 1.82 11.60 -8.43
N ARG A 38 2.83 11.03 -9.09
CA ARG A 38 4.11 10.60 -8.44
C ARG A 38 5.09 11.76 -8.22
N ASP A 39 4.63 12.94 -7.84
CA ASP A 39 5.51 14.11 -7.65
C ASP A 39 5.87 14.27 -6.15
N PRO A 40 7.13 14.59 -5.79
CA PRO A 40 7.50 14.90 -4.40
C PRO A 40 6.63 16.03 -3.82
N GLY A 41 6.09 15.84 -2.61
CA GLY A 41 5.17 16.80 -1.98
C GLY A 41 3.73 16.79 -2.51
N SER A 42 3.43 16.01 -3.55
CA SER A 42 2.05 15.92 -4.08
C SER A 42 1.08 15.16 -3.18
N TYR A 43 1.58 14.36 -2.24
CA TYR A 43 0.72 13.59 -1.36
C TYR A 43 0.02 14.47 -0.32
N ASP A 44 0.68 15.52 0.19
CA ASP A 44 0.08 16.45 1.17
C ASP A 44 -1.20 17.10 0.61
N SER A 45 -1.12 17.65 -0.60
CA SER A 45 -2.28 18.26 -1.27
C SER A 45 -3.33 17.21 -1.71
N ALA A 46 -2.89 16.00 -2.05
CA ALA A 46 -3.79 14.90 -2.42
C ALA A 46 -4.59 14.37 -1.22
N VAL A 47 -4.02 14.36 -0.01
CA VAL A 47 -4.70 13.89 1.21
C VAL A 47 -5.44 14.99 1.96
N GLU A 48 -5.20 16.27 1.64
CA GLU A 48 -5.89 17.40 2.26
C GLU A 48 -7.42 17.27 2.13
N GLY A 49 -8.13 17.31 3.27
CA GLY A 49 -9.59 17.20 3.33
C GLY A 49 -10.14 15.81 3.00
N CYS A 50 -9.29 14.80 2.81
CA CYS A 50 -9.72 13.42 2.66
C CYS A 50 -9.99 12.79 4.04
N GLU A 51 -11.02 11.96 4.13
CA GLU A 51 -11.29 11.16 5.33
C GLU A 51 -10.60 9.80 5.31
N GLY A 52 -10.17 9.35 4.13
CA GLY A 52 -9.43 8.11 3.99
C GLY A 52 -8.55 8.07 2.75
N VAL A 53 -7.54 7.20 2.80
CA VAL A 53 -6.58 7.00 1.72
C VAL A 53 -6.51 5.53 1.35
N PHE A 54 -6.59 5.24 0.06
CA PHE A 54 -6.30 3.93 -0.50
C PHE A 54 -4.95 4.01 -1.20
N HIS A 55 -3.91 3.46 -0.56
CA HIS A 55 -2.60 3.37 -1.16
C HIS A 55 -2.54 2.13 -2.05
N THR A 56 -2.60 2.34 -3.37
CA THR A 56 -2.49 1.27 -4.37
C THR A 56 -1.23 1.42 -5.23
N ALA A 57 -0.56 2.57 -5.17
CA ALA A 57 0.67 2.81 -5.90
C ALA A 57 1.80 1.91 -5.41
N SER A 58 2.40 1.16 -6.33
CA SER A 58 3.58 0.35 -6.08
C SER A 58 4.42 0.29 -7.38
N PRO A 59 5.76 0.37 -7.32
CA PRO A 59 6.59 0.16 -8.48
C PRO A 59 6.44 -1.28 -8.98
N PHE A 60 6.26 -1.43 -10.29
CA PHE A 60 6.19 -2.72 -10.93
C PHE A 60 6.91 -2.64 -12.28
N ASN A 61 7.99 -3.40 -12.41
CA ASN A 61 8.74 -3.52 -13.65
C ASN A 61 9.18 -4.99 -13.82
N HIS A 62 9.11 -5.49 -15.05
CA HIS A 62 9.48 -6.85 -15.40
C HIS A 62 10.97 -7.00 -15.73
N ASP A 63 11.63 -5.93 -16.15
CA ASP A 63 13.05 -5.92 -16.50
C ASP A 63 13.82 -5.10 -15.46
N VAL A 64 14.15 -5.76 -14.35
CA VAL A 64 14.79 -5.13 -13.18
C VAL A 64 16.19 -5.69 -13.02
N LYS A 65 17.18 -4.79 -13.00
CA LYS A 65 18.60 -5.16 -12.86
C LYS A 65 19.04 -5.04 -11.42
N ASP A 66 18.59 -3.98 -10.75
CA ASP A 66 18.81 -3.74 -9.32
C ASP A 66 17.45 -3.66 -8.59
N PRO A 67 16.96 -4.78 -8.05
CA PRO A 67 15.70 -4.82 -7.32
C PRO A 67 15.62 -3.93 -6.09
N GLU A 68 16.76 -3.67 -5.46
CA GLU A 68 16.79 -2.88 -4.25
C GLU A 68 16.53 -1.42 -4.64
N ALA A 69 17.33 -0.88 -5.56
CA ALA A 69 17.18 0.49 -6.02
C ALA A 69 15.91 0.74 -6.86
N GLU A 70 15.48 -0.24 -7.67
CA GLU A 70 14.40 -0.05 -8.64
C GLU A 70 13.02 -0.44 -8.11
N LEU A 71 12.92 -1.35 -7.13
CA LEU A 71 11.64 -1.82 -6.60
C LEU A 71 11.51 -1.59 -5.09
N LEU A 72 12.46 -2.05 -4.28
CA LEU A 72 12.34 -2.01 -2.82
C LEU A 72 12.35 -0.57 -2.31
N ASP A 73 13.40 0.18 -2.62
CA ASP A 73 13.58 1.55 -2.17
C ASP A 73 12.42 2.46 -2.56
N PRO A 74 11.95 2.46 -3.83
CA PRO A 74 10.81 3.28 -4.23
C PRO A 74 9.50 2.84 -3.59
N ALA A 75 9.30 1.54 -3.33
CA ALA A 75 8.09 1.04 -2.67
C ALA A 75 8.04 1.48 -1.20
N VAL A 76 9.16 1.35 -0.48
CA VAL A 76 9.28 1.79 0.92
C VAL A 76 9.12 3.31 0.99
N LYS A 77 9.97 4.07 0.29
CA LYS A 77 9.95 5.54 0.31
C LYS A 77 8.60 6.10 -0.14
N GLY A 78 8.00 5.51 -1.18
CA GLY A 78 6.69 5.91 -1.66
C GLY A 78 5.59 5.71 -0.61
N THR A 79 5.62 4.59 0.12
CA THR A 79 4.61 4.33 1.14
C THR A 79 4.83 5.19 2.38
N LEU A 80 6.07 5.36 2.84
CA LEU A 80 6.40 6.26 3.95
C LEU A 80 5.97 7.69 3.69
N ASN A 81 6.18 8.18 2.47
CA ASN A 81 5.76 9.53 2.09
C ASN A 81 4.24 9.70 2.22
N VAL A 82 3.46 8.73 1.72
CA VAL A 82 1.99 8.75 1.86
C VAL A 82 1.57 8.68 3.33
N LEU A 83 2.18 7.81 4.14
CA LEU A 83 1.86 7.69 5.55
C LEU A 83 2.19 8.97 6.33
N ASN A 84 3.34 9.60 6.06
CA ASN A 84 3.72 10.87 6.67
C ASN A 84 2.74 12.00 6.29
N SER A 85 2.31 12.09 5.02
CA SER A 85 1.27 13.04 4.62
C SER A 85 -0.05 12.79 5.35
N CYS A 86 -0.43 11.52 5.52
CA CYS A 86 -1.65 11.14 6.25
C CYS A 86 -1.55 11.51 7.74
N ALA A 87 -0.40 11.25 8.35
CA ALA A 87 -0.10 11.57 9.75
C ALA A 87 -0.25 13.05 10.07
N ASN A 88 0.19 13.90 9.15
CA ASN A 88 0.16 15.34 9.29
C ASN A 88 -1.23 15.93 8.98
N SER A 89 -2.18 15.12 8.51
CA SER A 89 -3.54 15.56 8.19
C SER A 89 -4.52 15.19 9.29
N SER A 90 -5.15 16.21 9.90
CA SER A 90 -6.17 16.02 10.94
C SER A 90 -7.49 15.43 10.43
N SER A 91 -7.69 15.39 9.12
CA SER A 91 -8.93 14.90 8.48
C SER A 91 -8.92 13.39 8.20
N ILE A 92 -7.74 12.77 8.12
CA ILE A 92 -7.59 11.35 7.76
C ILE A 92 -7.99 10.48 8.95
N LYS A 93 -8.94 9.57 8.72
CA LYS A 93 -9.44 8.63 9.73
C LYS A 93 -8.96 7.21 9.48
N ARG A 94 -8.59 6.89 8.24
CA ARG A 94 -8.18 5.54 7.85
C ARG A 94 -7.29 5.55 6.61
N VAL A 95 -6.22 4.77 6.67
CA VAL A 95 -5.41 4.41 5.50
C VAL A 95 -5.62 2.92 5.21
N VAL A 96 -5.88 2.60 3.95
CA VAL A 96 -6.00 1.24 3.43
C VAL A 96 -4.81 1.00 2.49
N LEU A 97 -3.93 0.09 2.87
CA LEU A 97 -2.75 -0.27 2.09
C LEU A 97 -3.06 -1.51 1.25
N THR A 98 -2.73 -1.46 -0.04
CA THR A 98 -2.87 -2.61 -0.93
C THR A 98 -1.60 -3.46 -0.87
N PHE A 99 -1.74 -4.70 -0.40
CA PHE A 99 -0.66 -5.67 -0.39
C PHE A 99 -0.95 -6.81 -1.38
N ILE A 100 0.07 -7.65 -1.58
CA ILE A 100 0.01 -8.84 -2.43
C ILE A 100 0.17 -10.09 -1.58
N ILE A 101 -0.48 -11.18 -1.99
CA ILE A 101 -0.41 -12.50 -1.32
C ILE A 101 1.03 -13.04 -1.12
N ALA A 102 1.97 -12.53 -1.90
CA ALA A 102 3.39 -12.87 -1.75
C ALA A 102 4.03 -12.31 -0.48
N ALA A 103 3.41 -11.34 0.21
CA ALA A 103 3.88 -10.89 1.53
C ALA A 103 3.55 -11.88 2.66
N VAL A 104 2.70 -12.87 2.38
CA VAL A 104 2.15 -13.82 3.38
C VAL A 104 2.71 -15.23 3.16
N THR A 105 2.93 -15.62 1.91
CA THR A 105 2.97 -17.05 1.53
C THR A 105 4.34 -17.64 1.21
N TYR A 106 5.43 -16.88 1.34
CA TYR A 106 6.81 -17.34 1.06
C TYR A 106 7.63 -17.46 2.36
N ASN A 107 7.32 -18.45 3.19
CA ASN A 107 7.98 -18.62 4.49
C ASN A 107 8.48 -20.05 4.75
N GLY A 108 8.66 -20.83 3.69
CA GLY A 108 9.12 -22.22 3.77
C GLY A 108 8.12 -23.21 4.39
N LYS A 109 6.98 -22.75 4.94
CA LYS A 109 5.95 -23.63 5.50
C LYS A 109 5.18 -24.33 4.39
N ARG A 110 4.76 -25.58 4.66
CA ARG A 110 3.95 -26.37 3.72
C ARG A 110 2.54 -25.78 3.62
N ARG A 111 2.08 -25.51 2.39
CA ARG A 111 0.71 -25.06 2.14
C ARG A 111 -0.25 -26.26 2.18
N THR A 112 -1.26 -26.19 3.04
CA THR A 112 -2.47 -27.03 2.98
C THR A 112 -3.67 -26.12 2.66
N PRO A 113 -4.84 -26.65 2.26
CA PRO A 113 -6.00 -25.84 1.87
C PRO A 113 -6.42 -24.81 2.93
N ASP A 114 -6.22 -25.10 4.21
CA ASP A 114 -6.59 -24.24 5.35
C ASP A 114 -5.37 -23.61 6.05
N ALA A 115 -4.17 -23.69 5.46
CA ALA A 115 -2.95 -23.28 6.16
C ALA A 115 -2.71 -21.77 6.18
N VAL A 116 -3.21 -21.02 5.20
CA VAL A 116 -2.80 -19.62 5.00
C VAL A 116 -3.85 -18.68 5.55
N ASP A 117 -3.45 -17.86 6.52
CA ASP A 117 -4.26 -16.81 7.14
C ASP A 117 -3.44 -15.51 7.32
N GLU A 118 -4.03 -14.48 7.90
CA GLU A 118 -3.40 -13.17 8.14
C GLU A 118 -2.31 -13.19 9.22
N SER A 119 -2.09 -14.31 9.93
CA SER A 119 -0.96 -14.49 10.85
C SER A 119 0.32 -14.94 10.12
N TRP A 120 0.21 -15.30 8.84
CA TRP A 120 1.37 -15.69 8.03
C TRP A 120 2.07 -14.48 7.45
N PHE A 121 3.40 -14.49 7.58
CA PHE A 121 4.28 -13.51 6.96
C PHE A 121 5.34 -14.25 6.15
N THR A 122 5.74 -13.64 5.03
CA THR A 122 6.85 -14.10 4.20
C THR A 122 8.17 -13.90 4.93
N ASP A 123 9.07 -14.86 4.77
CA ASP A 123 10.41 -14.86 5.31
C ASP A 123 11.37 -14.30 4.25
N LEU A 124 12.05 -13.20 4.58
CA LEU A 124 12.96 -12.53 3.66
C LEU A 124 14.19 -13.38 3.32
N ASP A 125 14.72 -14.15 4.27
CA ASP A 125 15.86 -15.02 4.05
C ASP A 125 15.48 -16.20 3.16
N TYR A 126 14.27 -16.72 3.33
CA TYR A 126 13.69 -17.70 2.41
C TYR A 126 13.55 -17.13 0.99
N CYS A 127 13.04 -15.90 0.84
CA CYS A 127 12.93 -15.25 -0.48
C CYS A 127 14.29 -14.97 -1.14
N ARG A 128 15.30 -14.57 -0.36
CA ARG A 128 16.67 -14.36 -0.83
C ARG A 128 17.26 -15.65 -1.40
N GLY A 129 17.04 -16.79 -0.72
CA GLY A 129 17.46 -18.11 -1.19
C GLY A 129 16.82 -18.50 -2.53
N LEU A 130 15.61 -18.03 -2.81
CA LEU A 130 14.89 -18.26 -4.08
C LEU A 130 15.22 -17.22 -5.17
N LYS A 131 16.02 -16.19 -4.88
CA LYS A 131 16.38 -15.07 -5.78
C LYS A 131 15.17 -14.31 -6.34
N VAL A 132 14.06 -14.24 -5.61
CA VAL A 132 12.84 -13.62 -6.15
C VAL A 132 12.62 -12.20 -5.64
N CYS A 133 13.02 -11.28 -6.48
CA CYS A 133 13.23 -9.88 -6.18
C CYS A 133 11.94 -9.07 -5.97
N VAL A 134 10.90 -9.34 -6.75
CA VAL A 134 9.60 -8.67 -6.63
C VAL A 134 8.90 -9.01 -5.31
N TRP A 135 9.12 -10.23 -4.78
CA TRP A 135 8.55 -10.68 -3.51
C TRP A 135 9.27 -10.06 -2.31
N ILE A 136 10.59 -9.87 -2.42
CA ILE A 136 11.38 -9.17 -1.41
C ILE A 136 10.92 -7.71 -1.31
N SER A 137 10.74 -7.00 -2.44
CA SER A 137 10.22 -5.62 -2.42
C SER A 137 8.85 -5.51 -1.75
N ALA A 138 7.91 -6.39 -2.14
CA ALA A 138 6.56 -6.39 -1.57
C ALA A 138 6.52 -6.75 -0.08
N THR A 139 7.34 -7.73 0.34
CA THR A 139 7.38 -8.19 1.74
C THR A 139 8.11 -7.21 2.63
N SER A 140 9.28 -6.71 2.21
CA SER A 140 10.05 -5.75 2.99
C SER A 140 9.29 -4.44 3.17
N SER A 141 8.53 -4.00 2.14
CA SER A 141 7.60 -2.88 2.31
C SER A 141 6.58 -3.19 3.40
N HIS A 142 5.93 -4.36 3.37
CA HIS A 142 5.00 -4.76 4.42
C HIS A 142 5.64 -4.86 5.81
N ALA A 143 6.83 -5.44 5.94
CA ALA A 143 7.54 -5.60 7.22
C ALA A 143 7.93 -4.25 7.83
N ILE A 144 8.49 -3.34 7.03
CA ILE A 144 8.82 -1.96 7.45
C ILE A 144 7.54 -1.22 7.86
N LEU A 145 6.47 -1.40 7.07
CA LEU A 145 5.19 -0.80 7.38
C LEU A 145 4.58 -1.39 8.65
N THR A 146 4.70 -2.68 8.95
CA THR A 146 4.21 -3.23 10.22
C THR A 146 4.97 -2.65 11.41
N SER A 147 6.29 -2.45 11.32
CA SER A 147 7.06 -1.82 12.40
C SER A 147 6.73 -0.33 12.60
N GLU A 148 6.51 0.42 11.52
CA GLU A 148 6.16 1.85 11.61
C GLU A 148 4.67 2.08 11.87
N LEU A 149 3.78 1.23 11.35
CA LEU A 149 2.35 1.25 11.64
C LEU A 149 2.07 0.89 13.09
N LEU A 150 2.85 0.00 13.72
CA LEU A 150 2.79 -0.23 15.17
C LEU A 150 3.04 1.08 15.95
N HIS A 151 3.99 1.90 15.50
CA HIS A 151 4.20 3.24 16.05
C HIS A 151 3.04 4.22 15.77
N PHE A 152 2.42 4.13 14.60
CA PHE A 152 1.26 4.96 14.22
C PHE A 152 -0.05 4.58 14.92
N THR A 153 -0.32 3.29 15.10
CA THR A 153 -1.49 2.79 15.83
C THR A 153 -1.38 3.03 17.33
N CYS A 154 -0.17 3.17 17.86
CA CYS A 154 0.05 3.53 19.26
C CYS A 154 -0.17 5.03 19.56
N ASN A 155 -0.27 5.88 18.53
CA ASN A 155 -0.47 7.33 18.65
C ASN A 155 -1.81 7.82 18.07
N LEU A 156 -2.76 6.91 17.81
CA LEU A 156 -4.14 7.20 17.42
C LEU A 156 -5.14 6.62 18.42
#